data_AF-A0A972EZ79-F1
#
_entry.id   AF-A0A972EZ79-F1
#
_cell.length_a   1.000
_cell.length_b   1.000
_cell.length_c   1.000
_cell.angle_alpha   90.00
_cell.angle_beta   90.00
_cell.angle_gamma   90.00
#
_symmetry.space_group_name_H-M   'P 1'
#
loop_
_entity.id
_entity.type
_entity.pdbx_description
1 polymer ?
#
loop_
_entity_poly.entity_id
_entity_poly.type
_entity_poly.pdbx_seq_one_letter_code
_entity_poly.pdbx_strand_id
1 'polypeptide(L)'
;MRPVMLHCLTIVLALLLASAGAADAGQVVTHDIRDQARKLLENEKTLGTVTAQNTLAVLYFRNRSGLEELDPVRKGLALMLITDLSTVKELQVVERVRLQALAEELGLGSSGIVEPDTGPRVGRLLGARWLVGGDILGALEKLTVQSDILEVPADHVLGRPVSEGQLEELLRVEKELLLEILKVVKIDVTPGQRTRLMRPCSTKWSALVSLFKGVDAGDRGEYQTAADLYEMALKEDP
;
A
#
# COMPACT_ATOMS: atom_id res chain seq x y z
N MET A 1 -7.16 21.15 -19.90
CA MET A 1 -7.07 20.60 -18.53
C MET A 1 -6.46 19.19 -18.55
N ARG A 2 -5.32 19.00 -19.23
CA ARG A 2 -4.70 17.68 -19.50
C ARG A 2 -3.30 17.41 -18.91
N PRO A 3 -2.62 18.26 -18.11
CA PRO A 3 -1.26 17.90 -17.68
C PRO A 3 -1.19 17.10 -16.38
N VAL A 4 -2.17 17.16 -15.46
CA VAL A 4 -1.96 16.64 -14.09
C VAL A 4 -2.12 15.11 -13.96
N MET A 5 -2.91 14.49 -14.82
CA MET A 5 -3.20 13.04 -14.74
C MET A 5 -2.00 12.19 -15.16
N LEU A 6 -1.29 12.65 -16.20
CA LEU A 6 -0.03 12.08 -16.71
C LEU A 6 1.06 11.99 -15.63
N HIS A 7 1.03 12.88 -14.64
CA HIS A 7 2.06 12.95 -13.61
C HIS A 7 1.87 11.89 -12.52
N CYS A 8 0.68 11.36 -12.28
CA CYS A 8 0.48 10.47 -11.12
C CYS A 8 1.01 9.05 -11.41
N LEU A 9 0.64 8.43 -12.53
CA LEU A 9 1.15 7.10 -12.92
C LEU A 9 2.66 7.13 -13.17
N THR A 10 3.18 8.18 -13.81
CA THR A 10 4.62 8.34 -14.02
C THR A 10 5.38 8.63 -12.72
N ILE A 11 4.82 9.35 -11.75
CA ILE A 11 5.42 9.53 -10.42
C ILE A 11 5.40 8.23 -9.62
N VAL A 12 4.30 7.47 -9.66
CA VAL A 12 4.23 6.14 -9.02
C VAL A 12 5.27 5.21 -9.63
N LEU A 13 5.40 5.20 -10.96
CA LEU A 13 6.41 4.40 -11.64
C LEU A 13 7.84 4.89 -11.40
N ALA A 14 8.05 6.20 -11.36
CA ALA A 14 9.35 6.79 -11.05
C ALA A 14 9.76 6.54 -9.60
N LEU A 15 8.82 6.54 -8.64
CA LEU A 15 9.07 6.14 -7.26
C LEU A 15 9.39 4.64 -7.15
N LEU A 16 8.81 3.80 -8.02
CA LEU A 16 9.15 2.38 -8.12
C LEU A 16 10.52 2.15 -8.79
N LEU A 17 10.98 3.05 -9.65
CA LEU A 17 12.25 2.94 -10.40
C LEU A 17 13.42 3.72 -9.76
N ALA A 18 13.17 4.69 -8.88
CA ALA A 18 14.18 5.57 -8.29
C ALA A 18 15.07 4.91 -7.20
N SER A 19 14.86 3.63 -6.87
CA SER A 19 15.74 2.86 -6.00
C SER A 19 16.98 2.28 -6.70
N ALA A 20 17.14 2.50 -8.01
CA ALA A 20 18.23 1.92 -8.79
C ALA A 20 19.56 2.69 -8.63
N GLY A 21 20.35 2.34 -7.61
CA GLY A 21 21.80 2.50 -7.65
C GLY A 21 22.42 1.46 -8.59
N ALA A 22 23.49 1.80 -9.31
CA ALA A 22 24.05 1.03 -10.44
C ALA A 22 24.53 -0.42 -10.13
N ALA A 23 24.50 -0.87 -8.87
CA ALA A 23 24.81 -2.25 -8.49
C ALA A 23 23.57 -3.12 -8.20
N ASP A 24 22.38 -2.50 -8.08
CA ASP A 24 21.14 -3.14 -7.61
C ASP A 24 19.95 -2.87 -8.54
N ALA A 25 20.23 -2.51 -9.79
CA ALA A 25 19.28 -1.90 -10.75
C ALA A 25 18.08 -2.78 -11.17
N GLY A 26 17.89 -3.94 -10.54
CA GLY A 26 16.70 -4.77 -10.68
C GLY A 26 15.90 -4.94 -9.39
N GLN A 27 16.49 -4.77 -8.19
CA GLN A 27 15.80 -5.15 -6.95
C GLN A 27 14.91 -4.04 -6.41
N VAL A 28 13.61 -4.32 -6.27
CA VAL A 28 12.65 -3.43 -5.60
C VAL A 28 12.92 -3.38 -4.09
N VAL A 29 13.36 -4.49 -3.49
CA VAL A 29 13.82 -4.58 -2.11
C VAL A 29 15.32 -4.84 -2.13
N THR A 30 16.11 -3.81 -1.80
CA THR A 30 17.58 -3.85 -1.86
C THR A 30 18.19 -4.64 -0.69
N HIS A 31 19.45 -5.04 -0.83
CA HIS A 31 20.20 -5.69 0.26
C HIS A 31 20.22 -4.83 1.53
N ASP A 32 20.40 -3.51 1.38
CA ASP A 32 20.43 -2.59 2.51
C ASP A 32 19.10 -2.55 3.28
N ILE A 33 17.96 -2.60 2.58
CA ILE A 33 16.64 -2.61 3.21
C ILE A 33 16.42 -3.93 3.96
N ARG A 34 16.86 -5.07 3.42
CA ARG A 34 16.80 -6.36 4.12
C ARG A 34 17.68 -6.38 5.37
N ASP A 35 18.90 -5.86 5.27
CA ASP A 35 19.80 -5.74 6.42
C ASP A 35 19.23 -4.83 7.52
N GLN A 36 18.55 -3.74 7.14
CA GLN A 36 17.83 -2.89 8.10
C GLN A 36 16.70 -3.66 8.79
N ALA A 37 15.89 -4.42 8.04
CA ALA A 37 14.83 -5.25 8.60
C ALA A 37 15.38 -6.31 9.58
N ARG A 38 16.49 -6.98 9.23
CA ARG A 38 17.16 -7.95 10.11
C ARG A 38 17.65 -7.31 11.40
N LYS A 39 18.33 -6.16 11.31
CA LYS A 39 18.79 -5.41 12.49
C LYS A 39 17.64 -4.96 13.39
N LEU A 40 16.49 -4.60 12.81
CA LEU A 40 15.29 -4.25 13.59
C LEU A 40 14.77 -5.45 14.39
N LEU A 41 14.77 -6.65 13.80
CA LEU A 41 14.36 -7.87 14.47
C LEU A 41 15.35 -8.28 15.58
N GLU A 42 16.65 -8.19 15.32
CA GLU A 42 17.70 -8.47 16.32
C GLU A 42 17.56 -7.58 17.56
N ASN A 43 17.19 -6.31 17.35
CA ASN A 43 17.07 -5.30 18.39
C ASN A 43 15.62 -5.10 18.90
N GLU A 44 14.67 -5.95 18.50
CA GLU A 44 13.24 -5.77 18.77
C GLU A 44 12.94 -5.52 20.26
N LYS A 45 13.63 -6.27 21.15
CA LYS A 45 13.45 -6.18 22.61
C LYS A 45 13.92 -4.85 23.20
N THR A 46 14.76 -4.11 22.48
CA THR A 46 15.32 -2.82 22.90
C THR A 46 14.63 -1.63 22.23
N LEU A 47 13.72 -1.88 21.29
CA LEU A 47 12.91 -0.83 20.68
C LEU A 47 12.02 -0.20 21.76
N GLY A 48 12.23 1.08 22.04
CA GLY A 48 11.34 1.86 22.88
C GLY A 48 9.95 1.98 22.24
N THR A 49 8.94 2.35 23.03
CA THR A 49 7.55 2.57 22.57
C THR A 49 7.38 3.87 21.75
N VAL A 50 8.41 4.28 21.00
CA VAL A 50 8.40 5.54 20.25
C VAL A 50 7.69 5.30 18.93
N THR A 51 6.38 5.48 18.93
CA THR A 51 5.61 5.69 17.70
C THR A 51 5.74 7.16 17.31
N ALA A 52 6.29 7.44 16.13
CA ALA A 52 6.37 8.81 15.63
C ALA A 52 4.95 9.40 15.49
N GLN A 53 4.84 10.70 15.75
CA GLN A 53 3.55 11.40 15.66
C GLN A 53 3.07 11.32 14.20
N ASN A 54 1.89 10.75 14.01
CA ASN A 54 1.20 10.62 12.73
C ASN A 54 1.87 9.71 11.67
N THR A 55 2.61 8.69 12.09
CA THR A 55 3.15 7.69 11.16
C THR A 55 2.15 6.56 10.89
N LEU A 56 1.96 6.21 9.62
CA LEU A 56 0.99 5.23 9.17
C LEU A 56 1.64 4.21 8.23
N ALA A 57 1.39 2.92 8.43
CA ALA A 57 1.75 1.88 7.48
C ALA A 57 0.49 1.25 6.90
N VAL A 58 0.48 1.07 5.57
CA VAL A 58 -0.61 0.36 4.87
C VAL A 58 -0.13 -1.04 4.54
N LEU A 59 -0.84 -2.04 5.06
CA LEU A 59 -0.61 -3.45 4.80
C LEU A 59 -1.29 -3.85 3.49
N TYR A 60 -0.84 -4.94 2.86
CA TYR A 60 -1.57 -5.53 1.74
C TYR A 60 -2.94 -6.01 2.21
N PHE A 61 -3.98 -5.87 1.39
CA PHE A 61 -5.30 -6.37 1.78
C PHE A 61 -5.37 -7.89 1.61
N ARG A 62 -6.25 -8.55 2.37
CA ARG A 62 -6.53 -9.98 2.23
C ARG A 62 -7.65 -10.18 1.23
N ASN A 63 -7.44 -11.04 0.25
CA ASN A 63 -8.55 -11.51 -0.57
C ASN A 63 -9.31 -12.61 0.18
N ARG A 64 -10.52 -12.28 0.64
CA ARG A 64 -11.44 -13.20 1.32
C ARG A 64 -12.67 -13.53 0.47
N SER A 65 -12.68 -13.11 -0.79
CA SER A 65 -13.75 -13.43 -1.75
C SER A 65 -13.71 -14.88 -2.24
N GLY A 66 -12.52 -15.47 -2.29
CA GLY A 66 -12.27 -16.76 -2.95
C GLY A 66 -12.06 -16.68 -4.47
N LEU A 67 -12.05 -15.48 -5.06
CA LEU A 67 -11.82 -15.24 -6.49
C LEU A 67 -10.37 -14.83 -6.74
N GLU A 68 -9.60 -15.62 -7.48
CA GLU A 68 -8.20 -15.33 -7.81
C GLU A 68 -8.05 -14.05 -8.63
N GLU A 69 -9.07 -13.65 -9.39
CA GLU A 69 -9.12 -12.40 -10.15
C GLU A 69 -8.94 -11.16 -9.27
N LEU A 70 -9.25 -11.27 -7.98
CA LEU A 70 -9.09 -10.18 -7.00
C LEU A 70 -7.73 -10.19 -6.28
N ASP A 71 -6.87 -11.18 -6.52
CA ASP A 71 -5.55 -11.22 -5.88
C ASP A 71 -4.65 -10.04 -6.26
N PRO A 72 -4.60 -9.56 -7.51
CA PRO A 72 -3.85 -8.35 -7.85
C PRO A 72 -4.34 -7.11 -7.08
N VAL A 73 -5.63 -7.06 -6.73
CA VAL A 73 -6.24 -5.92 -6.01
C VAL A 73 -5.66 -5.79 -4.59
N ARG A 74 -5.21 -6.89 -3.97
CA ARG A 74 -4.64 -6.89 -2.61
C ARG A 74 -3.50 -5.90 -2.43
N LYS A 75 -2.49 -6.00 -3.31
CA LYS A 75 -1.33 -5.10 -3.32
C LYS A 75 -1.63 -3.80 -4.04
N GLY A 76 -2.47 -3.85 -5.07
CA GLY A 76 -2.88 -2.68 -5.83
C GLY A 76 -3.61 -1.63 -4.99
N LEU A 77 -4.55 -2.06 -4.16
CA LEU A 77 -5.28 -1.19 -3.23
C LEU A 77 -4.34 -0.55 -2.20
N ALA A 78 -3.42 -1.34 -1.63
CA ALA A 78 -2.41 -0.81 -0.72
C ALA A 78 -1.50 0.22 -1.41
N LEU A 79 -1.07 -0.03 -2.64
CA LEU A 79 -0.28 0.91 -3.44
C LEU A 79 -1.02 2.22 -3.68
N MET A 80 -2.30 2.16 -4.07
CA MET A 80 -3.11 3.36 -4.29
C MET A 80 -3.25 4.17 -2.99
N LEU A 81 -3.63 3.52 -1.89
CA LEU A 81 -3.73 4.17 -0.58
C LEU A 81 -2.41 4.80 -0.14
N ILE A 82 -1.28 4.08 -0.26
CA ILE A 82 0.06 4.61 0.05
C ILE A 82 0.32 5.86 -0.79
N THR A 83 0.08 5.78 -2.10
CA THR A 83 0.32 6.89 -3.03
C THR A 83 -0.44 8.14 -2.61
N ASP A 84 -1.74 8.01 -2.31
CA ASP A 84 -2.57 9.15 -1.95
C ASP A 84 -2.29 9.68 -0.54
N LEU A 85 -2.14 8.78 0.44
CA LEU A 85 -1.81 9.15 1.83
C LEU A 85 -0.45 9.84 1.92
N SER A 86 0.53 9.47 1.08
CA SER A 86 1.83 10.14 1.00
C SER A 86 1.74 11.59 0.52
N THR A 87 0.62 12.01 -0.09
CA THR A 87 0.39 13.43 -0.46
C THR A 87 -0.17 14.27 0.69
N VAL A 88 -0.59 13.63 1.79
CA VAL A 88 -1.10 14.28 3.01
C VAL A 88 0.09 14.68 3.88
N LYS A 89 0.35 15.99 4.00
CA LYS A 89 1.56 16.53 4.65
C LYS A 89 1.62 16.23 6.14
N GLU A 90 0.46 16.03 6.74
CA GLU A 90 0.25 15.75 8.16
C GLU A 90 0.54 14.28 8.52
N LEU A 91 0.77 13.43 7.51
CA LEU A 91 1.08 12.01 7.65
C LEU A 91 2.50 11.68 7.21
N GLN A 92 3.12 10.76 7.94
CA GLN A 92 4.32 10.06 7.48
C GLN A 92 3.94 8.63 7.10
N VAL A 93 3.92 8.33 5.80
CA VAL A 93 3.60 6.97 5.34
C VAL A 93 4.85 6.12 5.29
N VAL A 94 4.81 4.94 5.92
CA VAL A 94 5.90 3.97 5.87
C VAL A 94 6.05 3.44 4.45
N GLU A 95 7.29 3.43 3.96
CA GLU A 95 7.61 2.93 2.63
C GLU A 95 7.27 1.44 2.48
N ARG A 96 6.64 1.12 1.35
CA ARG A 96 6.19 -0.24 1.01
C ARG A 96 7.32 -1.26 1.05
N VAL A 97 8.50 -0.89 0.57
CA VAL A 97 9.68 -1.77 0.52
C VAL A 97 10.19 -2.17 1.90
N ARG A 98 10.02 -1.31 2.92
CA ARG A 98 10.36 -1.63 4.31
C ARG A 98 9.39 -2.64 4.91
N LEU A 99 8.10 -2.50 4.58
CA LEU A 99 7.09 -3.49 4.94
C LEU A 99 7.39 -4.83 4.29
N GLN A 100 7.68 -4.84 2.98
CA GLN A 100 8.01 -6.06 2.23
C GLN A 100 9.25 -6.77 2.81
N ALA A 101 10.34 -6.04 3.04
CA ALA A 101 11.56 -6.60 3.63
C ALA A 101 11.32 -7.19 5.03
N LEU A 102 10.52 -6.51 5.85
CA LEU A 102 10.16 -7.02 7.17
C LEU A 102 9.30 -8.29 7.08
N ALA A 103 8.41 -8.38 6.09
CA ALA A 103 7.62 -9.59 5.81
C ALA A 103 8.52 -10.79 5.54
N GLU A 104 9.50 -10.58 4.66
CA GLU A 104 10.45 -11.58 4.22
C GLU A 104 11.29 -12.09 5.38
N GLU A 105 11.86 -11.18 6.19
CA GLU A 105 12.68 -11.56 7.34
C GLU A 105 11.87 -12.24 8.47
N LEU A 106 10.58 -11.91 8.62
CA LEU A 106 9.68 -12.60 9.56
C LEU A 106 9.18 -13.96 9.03
N GLY A 107 9.52 -14.35 7.79
CA GLY A 107 9.06 -15.60 7.18
C GLY A 107 7.56 -15.61 6.87
N LEU A 108 6.94 -14.43 6.77
CA LEU A 108 5.49 -14.27 6.63
C LEU A 108 5.02 -14.45 5.17
N GLY A 109 5.94 -14.53 4.20
CA GLY A 109 5.63 -14.74 2.80
C GLY A 109 4.71 -13.66 2.19
N SER A 110 4.06 -13.98 1.07
CA SER A 110 3.14 -13.06 0.36
C SER A 110 1.75 -12.91 1.04
N SER A 111 1.48 -13.67 2.10
CA SER A 111 0.22 -13.67 2.84
C SER A 111 0.29 -12.96 4.19
N GLY A 112 1.46 -12.95 4.85
CA GLY A 112 1.52 -12.98 6.31
C GLY A 112 1.82 -11.66 7.04
N ILE A 113 1.89 -10.50 6.40
CA ILE A 113 1.85 -9.23 7.15
C ILE A 113 0.42 -8.85 7.55
N VAL A 114 -0.55 -9.51 6.93
CA VAL A 114 -1.95 -9.13 7.04
C VAL A 114 -2.67 -9.92 8.11
N GLU A 115 -2.02 -10.60 9.04
CA GLU A 115 -2.76 -11.33 10.07
C GLU A 115 -2.96 -10.48 11.34
N PRO A 116 -4.14 -10.54 12.00
CA PRO A 116 -4.44 -9.72 13.17
C PRO A 116 -3.41 -9.83 14.30
N ASP A 117 -2.79 -11.00 14.45
CA ASP A 117 -1.77 -11.31 15.46
C ASP A 117 -0.37 -10.77 15.11
N THR A 118 -0.04 -10.65 13.83
CA THR A 118 1.25 -10.11 13.35
C THR A 118 1.26 -8.60 13.24
N GLY A 119 0.09 -7.98 13.01
CA GLY A 119 -0.09 -6.54 12.80
C GLY A 119 0.62 -5.67 13.85
N PRO A 120 0.25 -5.72 15.14
CA PRO A 120 0.84 -4.86 16.17
C PRO A 120 2.37 -4.99 16.27
N ARG A 121 2.90 -6.21 16.11
CA ARG A 121 4.36 -6.45 16.10
C ARG A 121 5.01 -5.76 14.91
N VAL A 122 4.46 -5.93 13.71
CA VAL A 122 4.91 -5.29 12.48
C VAL A 122 4.88 -3.77 12.62
N GLY A 123 3.80 -3.20 13.14
CA GLY A 123 3.70 -1.74 13.32
C GLY A 123 4.73 -1.18 14.29
N ARG A 124 5.04 -1.88 15.39
CA ARG A 124 6.12 -1.48 16.30
C ARG A 124 7.48 -1.50 15.60
N LEU A 125 7.77 -2.57 14.86
CA LEU A 125 9.02 -2.72 14.10
C LEU A 125 9.17 -1.65 13.02
N LEU A 126 8.07 -1.24 12.40
CA LEU A 126 8.04 -0.16 11.41
C LEU A 126 7.99 1.25 12.03
N GLY A 127 7.84 1.36 13.36
CA GLY A 127 7.66 2.64 14.05
C GLY A 127 6.36 3.36 13.68
N ALA A 128 5.37 2.62 13.15
CA ALA A 128 4.09 3.16 12.76
C ALA A 128 3.20 3.35 13.99
N ARG A 129 2.49 4.50 14.06
CA ARG A 129 1.42 4.71 15.03
C ARG A 129 0.13 4.03 14.58
N TRP A 130 -0.15 4.05 13.29
CA TRP A 130 -1.34 3.41 12.73
C TRP A 130 -0.98 2.34 11.71
N LEU A 131 -1.70 1.23 11.78
CA LEU A 131 -1.71 0.23 10.72
C LEU A 131 -3.06 0.25 10.04
N VAL A 132 -3.03 0.26 8.72
CA VAL A 132 -4.20 0.18 7.86
C VAL A 132 -4.08 -1.11 7.05
N GLY A 133 -4.92 -2.09 7.33
CA GLY A 133 -5.03 -3.30 6.52
C GLY A 133 -6.50 -3.70 6.43
N GLY A 134 -6.81 -4.89 5.92
CA GLY A 134 -8.18 -5.38 5.93
C GLY A 134 -8.49 -6.45 4.90
N ASP A 135 -9.76 -6.59 4.55
CA ASP A 135 -10.28 -7.65 3.71
C ASP A 135 -11.01 -7.09 2.47
N ILE A 136 -10.81 -7.79 1.36
CA ILE A 136 -11.58 -7.69 0.13
C ILE A 136 -12.55 -8.88 0.12
N LEU A 137 -13.85 -8.58 0.07
CA LEU A 137 -14.95 -9.53 0.18
C LEU A 137 -15.90 -9.39 -1.03
N GLY A 138 -16.78 -10.39 -1.21
CA GLY A 138 -17.85 -10.31 -2.21
C GLY A 138 -17.46 -10.91 -3.57
N ALA A 139 -17.91 -10.27 -4.65
CA ALA A 139 -17.73 -10.70 -6.04
C ALA A 139 -17.33 -9.51 -6.93
N LEU A 140 -17.07 -9.73 -8.23
CA LEU A 140 -16.60 -8.66 -9.14
C LEU A 140 -17.64 -7.53 -9.29
N GLU A 141 -18.92 -7.88 -9.25
CA GLU A 141 -20.08 -7.01 -9.46
C GLU A 141 -20.51 -6.33 -8.16
N LYS A 142 -20.02 -6.83 -7.03
CA LYS A 142 -20.24 -6.25 -5.71
C LYS A 142 -19.07 -6.63 -4.79
N LEU A 143 -18.02 -5.82 -4.88
CA LEU A 143 -16.86 -5.85 -4.02
C LEU A 143 -17.16 -5.06 -2.74
N THR A 144 -16.78 -5.62 -1.60
CA THR A 144 -16.75 -4.90 -0.32
C THR A 144 -15.30 -4.84 0.14
N VAL A 145 -14.79 -3.63 0.36
CA VAL A 145 -13.47 -3.39 0.93
C VAL A 145 -13.65 -2.88 2.34
N GLN A 146 -13.28 -3.70 3.32
CA GLN A 146 -13.26 -3.34 4.73
C GLN A 146 -11.82 -3.13 5.15
N SER A 147 -11.52 -2.00 5.79
CA SER A 147 -10.22 -1.77 6.42
C SER A 147 -10.33 -1.84 7.94
N ASP A 148 -9.38 -2.50 8.59
CA ASP A 148 -9.13 -2.42 10.03
C ASP A 148 -8.01 -1.39 10.29
N ILE A 149 -8.29 -0.39 11.12
CA ILE A 149 -7.30 0.63 11.53
C ILE A 149 -6.90 0.36 12.97
N LEU A 150 -5.65 -0.04 13.19
CA LEU A 150 -5.08 -0.34 14.50
C LEU A 150 -4.19 0.81 14.98
N GLU A 151 -4.23 1.14 16.26
CA GLU A 151 -3.32 2.13 16.87
C GLU A 151 -2.21 1.46 17.68
N VAL A 152 -1.02 1.39 17.14
CA VAL A 152 0.17 0.80 17.78
C VAL A 152 0.73 1.77 18.83
N PRO A 153 1.26 1.28 19.98
CA PRO A 153 1.39 -0.12 20.40
C PRO A 153 0.12 -0.72 21.03
N ALA A 154 -0.98 0.03 21.14
CA ALA A 154 -2.24 -0.53 21.60
C ALA A 154 -2.76 -1.55 20.57
N ASP A 155 -3.38 -2.63 21.03
CA ASP A 155 -3.95 -3.64 20.13
C ASP A 155 -5.47 -3.44 20.00
N HIS A 156 -5.89 -2.19 19.88
CA HIS A 156 -7.28 -1.84 19.70
C HIS A 156 -7.55 -1.33 18.29
N VAL A 157 -8.69 -1.75 17.74
CA VAL A 157 -9.17 -1.26 16.44
C VAL A 157 -9.83 0.09 16.66
N LEU A 158 -9.24 1.15 16.09
CA LEU A 158 -9.78 2.51 16.10
C LEU A 158 -11.06 2.64 15.28
N GLY A 159 -11.16 1.87 14.21
CA GLY A 159 -12.30 1.91 13.30
C GLY A 159 -12.20 0.86 12.20
N ARG A 160 -13.37 0.58 11.60
CA ARG A 160 -13.51 -0.35 10.49
C ARG A 160 -14.23 0.29 9.31
N PRO A 161 -13.62 1.26 8.60
CA PRO A 161 -14.26 1.86 7.45
C PRO A 161 -14.49 0.82 6.35
N VAL A 162 -15.61 0.97 5.65
CA VAL A 162 -16.04 0.08 4.57
C VAL A 162 -16.43 0.93 3.37
N SER A 163 -16.03 0.50 2.17
CA SER A 163 -16.58 1.00 0.91
C SER A 163 -16.97 -0.17 0.00
N GLU A 164 -17.97 0.03 -0.83
CA GLU A 164 -18.53 -0.98 -1.73
C GLU A 164 -18.66 -0.44 -3.17
N GLY A 165 -18.52 -1.34 -4.13
CA GLY A 165 -18.69 -1.02 -5.55
C GLY A 165 -18.43 -2.21 -6.46
N GLN A 166 -18.57 -1.99 -7.76
CA GLN A 166 -18.08 -2.95 -8.76
C GLN A 166 -16.56 -2.86 -8.87
N LEU A 167 -15.89 -3.90 -9.38
CA LEU A 167 -14.45 -3.92 -9.59
C LEU A 167 -13.99 -2.77 -10.51
N GLU A 168 -14.77 -2.43 -11.53
CA GLU A 168 -14.49 -1.30 -12.42
C GLU A 168 -14.54 0.06 -11.70
N GLU A 169 -15.22 0.12 -10.56
CA GLU A 169 -15.30 1.30 -9.69
C GLU A 169 -14.23 1.30 -8.59
N LEU A 170 -13.24 0.37 -8.62
CA LEU A 170 -12.26 0.22 -7.55
C LEU A 170 -11.57 1.55 -7.17
N LEU A 171 -11.34 2.44 -8.14
CA LEU A 171 -10.81 3.77 -7.89
C LEU A 171 -11.74 4.60 -6.99
N ARG A 172 -13.04 4.62 -7.26
CA ARG A 172 -14.02 5.32 -6.41
C ARG A 172 -14.04 4.70 -5.01
N VAL A 173 -14.07 3.36 -4.95
CA VAL A 173 -14.08 2.58 -3.70
C VAL A 173 -12.85 2.93 -2.85
N GLU A 174 -11.67 2.98 -3.47
CA GLU A 174 -10.43 3.38 -2.81
C GLU A 174 -10.50 4.82 -2.28
N LYS A 175 -10.98 5.79 -3.07
CA LYS A 175 -11.09 7.20 -2.61
C LYS A 175 -12.05 7.38 -1.44
N GLU A 176 -13.16 6.65 -1.44
CA GLU A 176 -14.10 6.68 -0.32
C GLU A 176 -13.46 6.09 0.94
N LEU A 177 -12.78 4.95 0.81
CA LEU A 177 -12.06 4.31 1.90
C LEU A 177 -10.96 5.22 2.46
N LEU A 178 -10.18 5.87 1.58
CA LEU A 178 -9.13 6.83 1.92
C LEU A 178 -9.66 7.98 2.81
N LEU A 179 -10.79 8.57 2.45
CA LEU A 179 -11.38 9.67 3.23
C LEU A 179 -11.88 9.20 4.60
N GLU A 180 -12.47 8.01 4.69
CA GLU A 180 -12.88 7.45 5.96
C GLU A 180 -11.67 7.05 6.84
N ILE A 181 -10.57 6.55 6.25
CA ILE A 181 -9.32 6.30 6.97
C ILE A 181 -8.82 7.61 7.62
N LEU A 182 -8.72 8.70 6.83
CA LEU A 182 -8.24 10.00 7.32
C LEU A 182 -9.10 10.54 8.47
N LYS A 183 -10.41 10.33 8.40
CA LYS A 183 -11.36 10.69 9.46
C LYS A 183 -11.14 9.86 10.73
N VAL A 184 -10.92 8.55 10.63
CA VAL A 184 -10.64 7.69 11.81
C VAL A 184 -9.34 8.10 12.50
N VAL A 185 -8.28 8.38 11.72
CA VAL A 185 -6.99 8.85 12.28
C VAL A 185 -6.98 10.33 12.66
N LYS A 186 -8.13 11.01 12.52
CA LYS A 186 -8.36 12.43 12.89
C LYS A 186 -7.39 13.39 12.19
N ILE A 187 -7.11 13.14 10.92
CA ILE A 187 -6.37 14.05 10.05
C ILE A 187 -7.38 14.87 9.25
N ASP A 188 -7.43 16.17 9.53
CA ASP A 188 -8.31 17.10 8.84
C ASP A 188 -7.81 17.36 7.42
N VAL A 189 -8.72 17.23 6.45
CA VAL A 189 -8.43 17.45 5.04
C VAL A 189 -9.14 18.72 4.58
N THR A 190 -8.37 19.74 4.17
CA THR A 190 -8.94 20.95 3.58
C THR A 190 -9.69 20.64 2.28
N PRO A 191 -10.67 21.47 1.85
CA PRO A 191 -11.35 21.27 0.57
C PRO A 191 -10.41 21.16 -0.63
N GLY A 192 -9.30 21.91 -0.61
CA GLY A 192 -8.25 21.85 -1.63
C GLY A 192 -7.46 20.54 -1.62
N GLN A 193 -7.09 20.02 -0.43
CA GLN A 193 -6.47 18.69 -0.30
C GLN A 193 -7.44 17.61 -0.77
N ARG A 194 -8.72 17.67 -0.35
CA ARG A 194 -9.75 16.71 -0.76
C ARG A 194 -9.88 16.66 -2.27
N THR A 195 -9.92 17.81 -2.94
CA THR A 195 -10.01 17.89 -4.41
C THR A 195 -8.83 17.23 -5.10
N ARG A 196 -7.63 17.27 -4.51
CA ARG A 196 -6.45 16.59 -5.04
C ARG A 196 -6.50 15.08 -4.80
N LEU A 197 -6.83 14.66 -3.57
CA LEU A 197 -6.95 13.24 -3.21
C LEU A 197 -7.99 12.53 -4.07
N MET A 198 -9.11 13.20 -4.41
CA MET A 198 -10.15 12.63 -5.27
C MET A 198 -9.75 12.45 -6.74
N ARG A 199 -8.55 12.88 -7.17
CA ARG A 199 -8.07 12.63 -8.53
C ARG A 199 -7.47 11.22 -8.59
N PRO A 200 -8.03 10.32 -9.41
CA PRO A 200 -7.47 8.97 -9.52
C PRO A 200 -6.13 9.01 -10.25
N CYS A 201 -5.25 8.06 -9.94
CA CYS A 201 -3.92 7.94 -10.54
C CYS A 201 -3.97 7.47 -12.00
N SER A 202 -5.05 6.79 -12.39
CA SER A 202 -5.38 6.38 -13.76
C SER A 202 -6.90 6.41 -13.93
N THR A 203 -7.41 6.44 -15.17
CA THR A 203 -8.84 6.12 -15.46
C THR A 203 -9.01 4.82 -16.22
N LYS A 204 -7.93 4.07 -16.43
CA LYS A 204 -7.89 2.86 -17.23
C LYS A 204 -7.70 1.67 -16.32
N TRP A 205 -8.75 0.86 -16.18
CA TRP A 205 -8.69 -0.36 -15.39
C TRP A 205 -7.57 -1.29 -15.84
N SER A 206 -7.38 -1.44 -17.16
CA SER A 206 -6.31 -2.27 -17.72
C SER A 206 -4.92 -1.82 -17.26
N ALA A 207 -4.64 -0.51 -17.29
CA ALA A 207 -3.38 0.06 -16.84
C ALA A 207 -3.12 -0.21 -15.35
N LEU A 208 -4.16 -0.13 -14.52
CA LEU A 208 -4.07 -0.46 -13.10
C LEU A 208 -3.79 -1.95 -12.87
N VAL A 209 -4.46 -2.84 -13.60
CA VAL A 209 -4.20 -4.28 -13.51
C VAL A 209 -2.76 -4.59 -13.89
N SER A 210 -2.24 -3.98 -14.96
CA SER A 210 -0.85 -4.10 -15.39
C SER A 210 0.11 -3.61 -14.30
N LEU A 211 -0.17 -2.44 -13.71
CA LEU A 211 0.60 -1.89 -12.59
C LEU A 211 0.61 -2.82 -11.37
N PHE A 212 -0.55 -3.33 -10.97
CA PHE A 212 -0.69 -4.18 -9.78
C PHE A 212 0.05 -5.51 -9.95
N LYS A 213 -0.07 -6.12 -11.13
CA LYS A 213 0.70 -7.33 -11.47
C LYS A 213 2.20 -7.05 -11.50
N GLY A 214 2.62 -5.88 -12.01
CA GLY A 214 4.02 -5.47 -12.03
C GLY A 214 4.60 -5.34 -10.62
N VAL A 215 3.87 -4.72 -9.69
CA VAL A 215 4.27 -4.64 -8.28
C VAL A 215 4.40 -6.02 -7.65
N ASP A 216 3.43 -6.90 -7.91
CA ASP A 216 3.48 -8.26 -7.39
C ASP A 216 4.68 -9.07 -7.94
N ALA A 217 4.93 -9.00 -9.25
CA ALA A 217 6.10 -9.61 -9.88
C ALA A 217 7.42 -9.06 -9.30
N GLY A 218 7.49 -7.75 -9.08
CA GLY A 218 8.66 -7.10 -8.49
C GLY A 218 8.95 -7.59 -7.08
N ASP A 219 7.91 -7.78 -6.26
CA ASP A 219 8.06 -8.34 -4.90
C ASP A 219 8.47 -9.81 -4.91
N ARG A 220 8.09 -10.58 -5.95
CA ARG A 220 8.55 -11.97 -6.14
C ARG A 220 9.98 -12.08 -6.69
N GLY A 221 10.63 -10.95 -7.01
CA GLY A 221 11.94 -10.95 -7.64
C GLY A 221 11.93 -11.16 -9.16
N GLU A 222 10.74 -11.18 -9.77
CA GLU A 222 10.55 -11.34 -11.22
C GLU A 222 10.72 -9.98 -11.94
N TYR A 223 11.90 -9.37 -11.81
CA TYR A 223 12.10 -7.97 -12.16
C TYR A 223 11.90 -7.65 -13.64
N GLN A 224 12.25 -8.57 -14.54
CA GLN A 224 11.99 -8.38 -15.97
C GLN A 224 10.47 -8.37 -16.26
N THR A 225 9.74 -9.32 -15.67
CA THR A 225 8.29 -9.38 -15.79
C THR A 225 7.63 -8.13 -15.20
N ALA A 226 8.13 -7.64 -14.06
CA ALA A 226 7.68 -6.39 -13.47
C ALA A 226 7.88 -5.20 -14.44
N ALA A 227 9.07 -5.08 -15.04
CA ALA A 227 9.37 -4.04 -16.00
C ALA A 227 8.45 -4.08 -17.23
N ASP A 228 8.22 -5.27 -17.81
CA ASP A 228 7.34 -5.45 -18.97
C ASP A 228 5.89 -5.04 -18.63
N LEU A 229 5.41 -5.39 -17.42
CA LEU A 229 4.07 -5.04 -16.92
C LEU A 229 3.93 -3.54 -16.66
N TYR A 230 4.98 -2.88 -16.17
CA TYR A 230 5.01 -1.43 -16.00
C TYR A 230 4.98 -0.68 -17.34
N GLU A 231 5.74 -1.15 -18.33
CA GLU A 231 5.64 -0.60 -19.68
C GLU A 231 4.24 -0.78 -20.27
N MET A 232 3.61 -1.93 -20.04
CA MET A 232 2.24 -2.18 -20.48
C MET A 232 1.25 -1.22 -19.82
N ALA A 233 1.38 -0.98 -18.51
CA ALA A 233 0.55 0.00 -17.80
C ALA A 233 0.67 1.41 -18.41
N LEU A 234 1.90 1.85 -18.74
CA LEU A 234 2.13 3.14 -19.41
C LEU A 234 1.56 3.18 -20.83
N LYS A 235 1.60 2.08 -21.58
CA LYS A 235 1.01 2.02 -22.93
C LYS A 235 -0.52 2.09 -22.88
N GLU A 236 -1.13 1.54 -21.84
CA GLU A 236 -2.58 1.50 -21.64
C GLU A 236 -3.16 2.82 -21.12
N ASP A 237 -2.36 3.61 -20.40
CA ASP A 237 -2.68 4.98 -19.95
C ASP A 237 -1.49 5.94 -20.17
N PRO A 238 -1.25 6.37 -21.43
CA PRO A 238 -0.05 7.09 -21.84
C PRO A 238 0.01 8.57 -21.49
#